data_AF-A0A962VXR9-F1
#
_entry.id   AF-A0A962VXR9-F1
#
_cell.length_a   1.000
_cell.length_b   1.000
_cell.length_c   1.000
_cell.angle_alpha   90.00
_cell.angle_beta   90.00
_cell.angle_gamma   90.00
#
_symmetry.space_group_name_H-M   'P 1'
#
loop_
_entity.id
_entity.type
_entity.pdbx_description
1 polymer ?
#
loop_
_entity_poly.entity_id
_entity_poly.type
_entity_poly.pdbx_seq_one_letter_code
_entity_poly.pdbx_strand_id
1 'polypeptide(L)'
;MATYAVGDIQGCYDPLNRLLDACHFDPAADQLWVVGDMVNRGPDSLATLRLLQSLDRCVVAVLGNHDLHLLAVALDNPPQQSNPTLKQLLEAKDRAPLLDWLRQRPFLHEALIETE
;
A
#
# COMPACT_ATOMS: atom_id res chain seq x y z
N MET A 1 -14.65 -2.29 17.19
CA MET A 1 -13.75 -2.70 16.09
C MET A 1 -14.41 -2.27 14.81
N ALA A 2 -13.91 -1.21 14.18
CA ALA A 2 -14.38 -0.80 12.86
C ALA A 2 -13.47 -1.38 11.77
N THR A 3 -14.06 -1.63 10.60
CA THR A 3 -13.32 -2.03 9.39
C THR A 3 -13.51 -0.94 8.35
N TYR A 4 -12.40 -0.32 7.92
CA TYR A 4 -12.40 0.72 6.90
C TYR A 4 -11.88 0.16 5.59
N ALA A 5 -12.62 0.33 4.49
CA ALA A 5 -12.14 -0.01 3.16
C ALA A 5 -11.74 1.27 2.41
N VAL A 6 -10.50 1.31 1.92
CA VAL A 6 -9.93 2.43 1.18
C VAL A 6 -9.60 1.99 -0.25
N GLY A 7 -10.02 2.82 -1.19
CA GLY A 7 -9.75 2.69 -2.63
C GLY A 7 -8.28 2.83 -3.00
N ASP A 8 -8.02 2.98 -4.29
CA ASP A 8 -6.72 3.33 -4.86
C ASP A 8 -6.00 4.46 -4.09
N ILE A 9 -4.89 4.12 -3.42
CA ILE A 9 -4.09 5.11 -2.68
C ILE A 9 -3.10 5.80 -3.61
N GLN A 10 -2.50 5.05 -4.55
CA GLN A 10 -1.62 5.54 -5.59
C GLN A 10 -0.51 6.45 -5.04
N GLY A 11 0.19 6.07 -3.97
CA GLY A 11 1.26 6.88 -3.38
C GLY A 11 0.81 8.22 -2.78
N CYS A 12 -0.49 8.41 -2.52
CA CYS A 12 -1.03 9.60 -1.85
C CYS A 12 -0.91 9.48 -0.33
N TYR A 13 0.33 9.52 0.18
CA TYR A 13 0.64 9.40 1.60
C TYR A 13 -0.08 10.44 2.48
N ASP A 14 -0.01 11.74 2.14
CA ASP A 14 -0.64 12.78 2.97
C ASP A 14 -2.18 12.68 2.99
N PRO A 15 -2.88 12.49 1.84
CA PRO A 15 -4.31 12.22 1.85
C PRO A 15 -4.70 10.98 2.66
N LEU A 16 -3.92 9.90 2.61
CA LEU A 16 -4.18 8.70 3.39
C LEU A 16 -4.10 8.99 4.89
N ASN A 17 -3.05 9.66 5.37
CA ASN A 17 -2.95 10.03 6.80
C ASN A 17 -4.13 10.89 7.24
N ARG A 18 -4.49 11.92 6.44
CA ARG A 18 -5.66 12.76 6.75
C ARG A 18 -6.96 11.98 6.82
N LEU A 19 -7.13 10.98 5.96
CA LEU A 19 -8.30 10.10 5.99
C LEU A 19 -8.33 9.27 7.27
N LEU A 20 -7.21 8.64 7.64
CA LEU A 20 -7.09 7.85 8.87
C LEU A 20 -7.36 8.73 10.11
N ASP A 21 -6.82 9.94 10.15
CA ASP A 21 -7.06 10.91 11.22
C ASP A 21 -8.55 11.31 11.31
N ALA A 22 -9.18 11.60 10.15
CA ALA A 22 -10.58 12.00 10.08
C ALA A 22 -11.55 10.89 10.51
N CYS A 23 -11.15 9.63 10.30
CA CYS A 23 -11.89 8.45 10.77
C CYS A 23 -11.58 8.08 12.22
N HIS A 24 -10.63 8.78 12.87
CA HIS A 24 -10.09 8.43 14.19
C HIS A 24 -9.60 6.98 14.26
N PHE A 25 -8.93 6.52 13.19
CA PHE A 25 -8.46 5.16 13.05
C PHE A 25 -7.49 4.78 14.18
N ASP A 26 -7.82 3.73 14.94
CA ASP A 26 -6.96 3.18 15.98
C ASP A 26 -6.32 1.86 15.50
N PRO A 27 -5.01 1.83 15.19
CA PRO A 27 -4.33 0.60 14.73
C PRO A 27 -4.22 -0.49 15.81
N ALA A 28 -4.69 -0.25 17.04
CA ALA A 28 -4.83 -1.26 18.08
C ALA A 28 -6.24 -1.88 18.15
N ALA A 29 -7.25 -1.22 17.58
CA ALA A 29 -8.66 -1.61 17.70
C ALA A 29 -9.40 -1.79 16.37
N ASP A 30 -8.90 -1.22 15.28
CA ASP A 30 -9.54 -1.17 13.97
C ASP A 30 -8.74 -1.92 12.90
N GLN A 31 -9.41 -2.21 11.78
CA GLN A 31 -8.80 -2.78 10.58
C GLN A 31 -8.90 -1.84 9.38
N LEU A 32 -7.85 -1.83 8.57
CA LEU A 32 -7.78 -1.09 7.31
C LEU A 32 -7.67 -2.09 6.15
N TRP A 33 -8.65 -2.08 5.27
CA TRP A 33 -8.67 -2.83 4.02
C TRP A 33 -8.26 -1.91 2.86
N VAL A 34 -7.25 -2.33 2.11
CA VAL A 34 -6.73 -1.61 0.95
C VAL A 34 -6.99 -2.43 -0.30
N VAL A 35 -7.71 -1.86 -1.26
CA VAL A 35 -8.19 -2.59 -2.45
C VAL A 35 -7.17 -2.68 -3.60
N GLY A 36 -5.89 -2.43 -3.30
CA GLY A 36 -4.79 -2.41 -4.27
C GLY A 36 -4.43 -1.02 -4.76
N ASP A 37 -3.49 -0.99 -5.72
CA ASP A 37 -2.91 0.23 -6.27
C ASP A 37 -2.40 1.15 -5.16
N MET A 38 -1.56 0.59 -4.29
CA MET A 38 -0.94 1.30 -3.16
C MET A 38 0.10 2.32 -3.62
N VAL A 39 0.78 2.02 -4.73
CA VAL A 39 1.88 2.82 -5.30
C VAL A 39 1.51 3.40 -6.66
N ASN A 40 2.45 4.16 -7.23
CA ASN A 40 2.41 4.75 -8.57
C ASN A 40 1.50 5.98 -8.67
N ARG A 41 1.73 6.85 -9.66
CA ARG A 41 1.04 8.13 -9.94
C ARG A 41 1.15 9.24 -8.90
N GLY A 42 0.88 8.99 -7.62
CA GLY A 42 0.93 10.01 -6.59
C GLY A 42 2.35 10.29 -6.10
N PRO A 43 2.49 11.31 -5.23
CA PRO A 43 3.76 11.96 -4.96
C PRO A 43 4.73 11.14 -4.10
N ASP A 44 4.24 10.19 -3.29
CA ASP A 44 5.09 9.49 -2.31
C ASP A 44 4.73 8.01 -2.12
N SER A 45 5.03 7.21 -3.15
CA SER A 45 4.84 5.74 -3.11
C SER A 45 5.67 5.06 -2.02
N LEU A 46 6.85 5.60 -1.71
CA LEU A 46 7.76 5.03 -0.71
C LEU A 46 7.20 5.20 0.70
N ALA A 47 6.75 6.40 1.07
CA ALA A 47 6.13 6.63 2.37
C ALA A 47 4.81 5.86 2.51
N THR A 48 4.01 5.77 1.45
CA THR A 48 2.78 4.96 1.46
C THR A 48 3.07 3.49 1.78
N LEU A 49 4.02 2.83 1.11
CA LEU A 49 4.32 1.43 1.43
C LEU A 49 4.90 1.26 2.83
N ARG A 50 5.76 2.20 3.29
CA ARG A 50 6.31 2.15 4.66
C ARG A 50 5.22 2.24 5.72
N LEU A 51 4.22 3.10 5.51
CA LEU A 51 3.07 3.21 6.40
C LEU A 51 2.25 1.93 6.42
N LEU A 52 1.89 1.40 5.24
CA LEU A 52 1.08 0.18 5.18
C LEU A 52 1.82 -1.04 5.76
N GLN A 53 3.13 -1.15 5.53
CA GLN A 53 3.97 -2.18 6.13
C GLN A 53 4.08 -2.02 7.65
N SER A 54 4.21 -0.79 8.18
CA SER A 54 4.27 -0.59 9.63
C SER A 54 2.97 -0.95 10.35
N LEU A 55 1.86 -0.96 9.61
CA LEU A 55 0.52 -1.33 10.06
C LEU A 55 0.13 -2.78 9.69
N ASP A 56 1.07 -3.65 9.30
CA ASP A 56 0.80 -5.00 8.79
C ASP A 56 -0.12 -5.85 9.69
N ARG A 57 -0.10 -5.62 11.02
CA ARG A 57 -0.97 -6.33 11.98
C ARG A 57 -2.47 -6.04 11.81
N CYS A 58 -2.82 -4.90 11.24
CA CYS A 58 -4.20 -4.40 11.11
C CYS A 58 -4.54 -3.96 9.69
N VAL A 59 -3.64 -4.17 8.73
CA VAL A 59 -3.85 -3.89 7.31
C VAL A 59 -4.05 -5.17 6.54
N VAL A 60 -5.20 -5.27 5.88
CA VAL A 60 -5.44 -6.25 4.83
C VAL A 60 -5.31 -5.52 3.51
N ALA A 61 -4.40 -5.95 2.64
CA ALA A 61 -4.20 -5.35 1.33
C ALA A 61 -4.23 -6.43 0.25
N VAL A 62 -4.83 -6.12 -0.90
CA VAL A 62 -4.73 -6.94 -2.11
C VAL A 62 -3.83 -6.27 -3.14
N LEU A 63 -3.31 -7.05 -4.09
CA LEU A 63 -2.49 -6.53 -5.19
C LEU A 63 -3.35 -5.90 -6.28
N GLY A 64 -3.04 -4.65 -6.62
CA GLY A 64 -3.52 -3.96 -7.82
C GLY A 64 -2.56 -4.07 -9.01
N ASN A 65 -2.98 -3.59 -10.19
CA ASN A 65 -2.16 -3.62 -11.40
C ASN A 65 -0.91 -2.74 -11.31
N HIS A 66 -0.97 -1.61 -10.60
CA HIS A 66 0.19 -0.75 -10.40
C HIS A 66 1.20 -1.34 -9.41
N ASP A 67 0.74 -2.13 -8.44
CA ASP A 67 1.59 -2.89 -7.53
C ASP A 67 2.35 -4.00 -8.27
N LEU A 68 1.66 -4.74 -9.14
CA LEU A 68 2.27 -5.75 -10.00
C LEU A 68 3.30 -5.14 -10.97
N HIS A 69 3.00 -3.97 -11.52
CA HIS A 69 3.93 -3.25 -12.38
C HIS A 69 5.23 -2.89 -11.63
N LEU A 70 5.14 -2.40 -10.39
CA LEU A 70 6.31 -2.15 -9.55
C LEU A 70 7.12 -3.43 -9.32
N LEU A 71 6.45 -4.54 -8.97
CA LEU A 71 7.13 -5.82 -8.74
C LEU A 71 7.86 -6.33 -9.99
N ALA A 72 7.24 -6.24 -11.17
CA ALA A 72 7.86 -6.63 -12.43
C ALA A 72 9.12 -5.79 -12.74
N VAL A 73 9.03 -4.48 -12.54
CA VAL A 73 10.16 -3.57 -12.71
C VAL A 73 11.30 -3.89 -11.75
N ALA A 74 10.98 -4.21 -10.50
CA ALA A 74 11.98 -4.56 -9.50
C ALA A 74 12.77 -5.83 -9.86
N LEU A 75 12.17 -6.74 -10.63
CA LEU A 75 12.79 -8.00 -11.08
C LEU A 75 13.65 -7.83 -12.33
N ASP A 76 13.14 -7.13 -13.36
CA ASP A 76 13.77 -7.09 -14.69
C ASP A 76 14.77 -5.94 -14.89
N ASN A 77 14.96 -5.07 -13.88
CA ASN A 77 15.79 -3.86 -13.96
C ASN A 77 15.65 -3.10 -15.31
N PRO A 78 14.42 -2.92 -15.85
CA PRO A 78 14.26 -2.23 -17.12
C PRO A 78 14.61 -0.75 -16.95
N PRO A 79 15.05 -0.06 -18.02
CA PRO A 79 15.35 1.36 -17.96
C PRO A 79 14.08 2.18 -17.66
N GLN A 80 13.76 2.40 -16.38
CA GLN A 80 12.68 3.28 -15.97
C GLN A 80 13.17 4.73 -16.00
N GLN A 81 12.90 5.43 -17.09
CA GLN A 81 13.22 6.85 -17.23
C GLN A 81 12.05 7.81 -17.00
N SER A 82 10.85 7.36 -16.61
CA SER A 82 9.69 8.26 -16.58
C SER A 82 8.97 8.45 -15.24
N ASN A 83 9.06 7.52 -14.27
CA ASN A 83 8.36 7.71 -12.99
C ASN A 83 9.33 7.98 -11.81
N PRO A 84 9.47 9.25 -11.37
CA PRO A 84 10.37 9.60 -10.28
C PRO A 84 9.99 8.98 -8.92
N THR A 85 8.70 8.71 -8.66
CA THR A 85 8.27 8.21 -7.35
C THR A 85 8.51 6.71 -7.18
N LEU A 86 8.38 5.93 -8.27
CA LEU A 86 8.81 4.53 -8.26
C LEU A 86 10.33 4.41 -8.19
N LYS A 87 11.07 5.30 -8.87
CA LYS A 87 12.53 5.35 -8.78
C LYS A 87 13.00 5.53 -7.33
N GLN A 88 12.42 6.49 -6.60
CA GLN A 88 12.74 6.71 -5.19
C GLN A 88 12.53 5.46 -4.33
N LEU A 89 11.45 4.71 -4.57
CA LEU A 89 11.17 3.45 -3.89
C LEU A 89 12.19 2.37 -4.25
N LEU A 90 12.50 2.21 -5.54
CA LEU A 90 13.44 1.20 -6.04
C LEU A 90 14.90 1.46 -5.65
N GLU A 91 15.26 2.70 -5.35
CA GLU A 91 16.58 3.12 -4.85
C GLU A 91 16.65 3.16 -3.31
N ALA A 92 15.54 2.95 -2.61
CA ALA A 92 15.48 2.99 -1.16
C ALA A 92 16.32 1.87 -0.52
N LYS A 93 17.01 2.18 0.59
CA LYS A 93 17.84 1.20 1.33
C LYS A 93 17.03 0.01 1.85
N ASP A 94 15.79 0.27 2.23
CA ASP A 94 14.79 -0.66 2.74
C ASP A 94 13.85 -1.18 1.65
N ARG A 95 14.18 -1.04 0.36
CA ARG A 95 13.34 -1.53 -0.74
C ARG A 95 13.03 -3.02 -0.64
N ALA A 96 14.00 -3.83 -0.19
CA ALA A 96 13.86 -5.29 -0.17
C ALA A 96 12.71 -5.74 0.74
N PRO A 97 12.67 -5.38 2.04
CA PRO A 97 11.54 -5.73 2.89
C PRO A 97 10.21 -5.14 2.40
N LEU A 98 10.20 -3.94 1.80
CA LEU A 98 8.96 -3.34 1.27
C LEU A 98 8.40 -4.14 0.09
N LEU A 99 9.25 -4.54 -0.86
CA LEU A 99 8.86 -5.36 -2.00
C LEU A 99 8.50 -6.78 -1.58
N ASP A 100 9.20 -7.34 -0.59
CA ASP A 100 8.89 -8.66 -0.01
C ASP A 100 7.55 -8.67 0.71
N TRP A 101 7.20 -7.59 1.40
CA TRP A 101 5.88 -7.42 2.00
C TRP A 101 4.78 -7.31 0.92
N LEU A 102 5.02 -6.49 -0.10
CA LEU A 102 4.09 -6.27 -1.20
C LEU A 102 3.79 -7.57 -1.98
N ARG A 103 4.83 -8.32 -2.37
CA ARG A 103 4.67 -9.57 -3.14
C ARG A 103 3.95 -10.70 -2.38
N GLN A 104 3.81 -10.58 -1.07
CA GLN A 104 3.09 -11.54 -0.24
C GLN A 104 1.59 -11.20 -0.12
N ARG A 105 1.16 -10.03 -0.62
CA ARG A 105 -0.25 -9.66 -0.61
C ARG A 105 -1.04 -10.54 -1.61
N PRO A 106 -2.25 -11.02 -1.25
CA PRO A 106 -3.08 -11.81 -2.16
C PRO A 106 -3.73 -10.96 -3.25
N PHE A 107 -4.35 -11.60 -4.24
CA PHE A 107 -5.19 -10.92 -5.25
C PHE A 107 -6.64 -10.70 -4.79
N LEU A 108 -7.08 -11.47 -3.80
CA LEU A 108 -8.44 -11.48 -3.29
C LEU A 108 -8.41 -11.58 -1.78
N HIS A 109 -9.24 -10.77 -1.13
CA HIS A 109 -9.61 -10.95 0.26
C HIS A 109 -11.12 -11.12 0.33
N GLU A 110 -11.56 -12.14 1.04
CA GLU A 110 -12.97 -12.43 1.32
C GLU A 110 -13.14 -12.55 2.83
N ALA A 111 -14.14 -11.87 3.38
CA ALA A 111 -14.49 -11.94 4.79
C ALA A 111 -15.99 -11.66 4.97
N LEU A 112 -16.57 -12.31 5.98
CA LEU A 112 -17.91 -12.02 6.46
C LEU A 112 -17.83 -10.90 7.49
N ILE A 113 -18.54 -9.80 7.25
CA ILE A 113 -18.67 -8.70 8.20
C ILE A 113 -20.04 -8.81 8.85
N GLU A 114 -20.05 -9.04 10.16
CA GLU A 114 -21.27 -8.95 10.97
C GLU A 114 -21.57 -7.47 11.19
N THR A 115 -22.75 -7.04 10.76
CA THR A 115 -23.27 -5.70 11.03
C THR A 115 -24.35 -5.84 12.10
N GLU A 116 -24.17 -5.17 13.24
CA GLU A 116 -25.23 -5.02 14.27
C GLU A 116 -26.40 -4.16 13.77
#